data_AF-A0A6N8HHR7-F1
#
_entry.id   AF-A0A6N8HHR7-F1
#
_cell.length_a   1.000
_cell.length_b   1.000
_cell.length_c   1.000
_cell.angle_alpha   90.00
_cell.angle_beta   90.00
_cell.angle_gamma   90.00
#
_symmetry.space_group_name_H-M   'P 1'
#
loop_
_entity.id
_entity.type
_entity.pdbx_description
1 polymer ?
#
loop_
_entity_poly.entity_id
_entity_poly.type
_entity_poly.pdbx_seq_one_letter_code
_entity_poly.pdbx_strand_id
1 'polypeptide(L)'
;MKNTVKIILYGLGLVCLFTTIADMVLWFKTCAQYEGFEETKQAYLSYFPVSLRGDYTLTLINCGMLAVSVLVFANSIRIGFLKTISFVLTILSGILFYWQLFSLM
;
A
#
# COMPACT_ATOMS: atom_id res chain seq x y z
N MET A 1 -4.01 -17.76 19.29
CA MET A 1 -3.03 -17.69 18.19
C MET A 1 -1.62 -17.64 18.77
N LYS A 2 -0.70 -18.54 18.38
CA LYS A 2 0.68 -18.56 18.88
C LYS A 2 1.39 -17.22 18.58
N ASN A 3 2.28 -16.76 19.45
CA ASN A 3 2.99 -15.48 19.28
C ASN A 3 3.76 -15.40 17.95
N THR A 4 4.31 -16.52 17.47
CA THR A 4 4.99 -16.60 16.16
C THR A 4 4.09 -16.17 15.00
N VAL A 5 2.82 -16.59 15.01
CA VAL A 5 1.86 -16.24 13.94
C VAL A 5 1.53 -14.75 13.94
N LYS A 6 1.44 -14.13 15.14
CA LYS A 6 1.23 -12.68 15.26
C LYS A 6 2.38 -11.88 14.66
N ILE A 7 3.62 -12.32 14.90
CA ILE A 7 4.83 -11.69 14.37
C ILE A 7 4.87 -11.82 12.83
N ILE A 8 4.57 -13.00 12.30
CA ILE A 8 4.52 -13.22 10.84
C ILE A 8 3.47 -12.32 10.19
N LEU A 9 2.26 -12.27 10.76
CA LEU A 9 1.20 -11.39 10.25
C LEU A 9 1.59 -9.92 10.29
N TYR A 10 2.25 -9.48 11.38
CA TYR A 10 2.75 -8.11 11.49
C TYR A 10 3.80 -7.80 10.42
N GLY A 11 4.73 -8.73 10.16
CA GLY A 11 5.69 -8.63 9.07
C GLY A 11 5.01 -8.54 7.70
N LEU A 12 3.98 -9.34 7.45
CA LEU A 12 3.19 -9.26 6.22
C LEU A 12 2.51 -7.90 6.06
N GLY A 13 1.96 -7.33 7.13
CA GLY A 13 1.38 -5.99 7.12
C GLY A 13 2.40 -4.90 6.77
N LEU A 14 3.65 -5.04 7.23
CA LEU A 14 4.74 -4.13 6.87
C LEU A 14 5.14 -4.26 5.39
N VAL A 15 5.24 -5.49 4.88
CA VAL A 15 5.56 -5.72 3.46
C VAL A 15 4.47 -5.13 2.56
N CYS A 16 3.20 -5.32 2.90
CA CYS A 16 2.06 -4.74 2.17
C CYS A 16 2.15 -3.21 2.15
N LEU A 17 2.36 -2.58 3.31
CA LEU A 17 2.50 -1.12 3.41
C LEU A 17 3.69 -0.61 2.58
N PHE A 18 4.86 -1.23 2.74
CA PHE A 18 6.07 -0.80 2.03
C PHE A 18 5.92 -0.94 0.50
N THR A 19 5.27 -2.01 0.04
CA THR A 19 5.00 -2.22 -1.39
C THR A 19 4.10 -1.11 -1.95
N THR A 20 3.02 -0.77 -1.24
CA THR A 20 2.12 0.32 -1.68
C THR A 20 2.78 1.70 -1.66
N ILE A 21 3.69 1.96 -0.72
CA ILE A 21 4.49 3.19 -0.69
C ILE A 21 5.47 3.22 -1.88
N ALA A 22 6.16 2.12 -2.15
CA ALA A 22 7.09 2.03 -3.26
C ALA A 22 6.38 2.26 -4.61
N ASP A 23 5.18 1.72 -4.75
CA ASP A 23 4.33 1.95 -5.91
C ASP A 23 3.93 3.42 -6.07
N MET A 24 3.51 4.08 -4.99
CA MET A 24 3.19 5.51 -4.99
C MET A 24 4.40 6.39 -5.33
N VAL A 25 5.59 6.03 -4.84
CA VAL A 25 6.85 6.71 -5.19
C VAL A 25 7.17 6.52 -6.68
N LEU A 26 6.94 5.32 -7.23
CA LEU A 26 7.12 5.07 -8.65
C LEU A 26 6.18 5.96 -9.47
N TRP A 27 4.90 6.05 -9.09
CA TRP A 27 3.94 6.94 -9.74
C TRP A 27 4.42 8.41 -9.73
N PHE A 28 4.81 8.95 -8.57
CA PHE A 28 5.29 10.33 -8.47
C PHE A 28 6.55 10.58 -9.30
N LYS A 29 7.47 9.60 -9.34
CA LYS A 29 8.66 9.68 -10.17
C LYS A 29 8.28 9.75 -11.66
N THR A 30 7.28 8.99 -12.10
CA THR A 30 6.80 9.04 -13.48
C THR A 30 6.12 10.37 -13.78
N CYS A 31 5.29 10.90 -12.89
CA CYS A 31 4.71 12.25 -13.05
C CYS A 31 5.77 13.36 -13.16
N ALA A 32 6.91 13.20 -12.50
CA ALA A 32 8.01 14.16 -12.60
C ALA A 32 8.77 14.09 -13.94
N GLN A 33 8.57 13.02 -14.73
CA GLN A 33 9.29 12.77 -15.98
C GLN A 33 8.47 13.06 -17.23
N TYR A 34 7.14 13.06 -17.14
CA TYR A 34 6.23 13.21 -18.27
C TYR A 34 5.18 14.29 -17.96
N GLU A 35 4.87 15.15 -18.93
CA GLU A 35 3.89 16.24 -18.74
C GLU A 35 2.46 15.81 -19.08
N GLY A 36 2.30 14.82 -19.98
CA GLY A 36 1.00 14.29 -20.40
C GLY A 36 0.49 13.17 -19.49
N PHE A 37 -0.80 13.19 -19.16
CA PHE A 37 -1.44 12.14 -18.34
C PHE A 37 -1.33 10.74 -18.99
N GLU A 38 -1.67 10.63 -20.28
CA GLU A 38 -1.62 9.34 -20.99
C GLU A 38 -0.19 8.81 -21.13
N GLU A 39 0.79 9.69 -21.37
CA GLU A 39 2.20 9.32 -21.45
C GLU A 39 2.72 8.85 -20.08
N THR A 40 2.38 9.58 -19.01
CA THR A 40 2.70 9.20 -17.62
C THR A 40 2.10 7.84 -17.28
N LYS A 41 0.82 7.63 -17.60
CA LYS A 41 0.11 6.38 -17.34
C LYS A 41 0.76 5.21 -18.07
N GLN A 42 1.04 5.34 -19.37
CA GLN A 42 1.70 4.29 -20.13
C GLN A 42 3.11 4.00 -19.62
N ALA A 43 3.89 5.02 -19.30
CA ALA A 43 5.23 4.87 -18.74
C ALA A 43 5.18 4.16 -17.37
N TYR A 44 4.24 4.52 -16.51
CA TYR A 44 4.04 3.86 -15.22
C TYR A 44 3.63 2.39 -15.38
N LEU A 45 2.65 2.09 -16.23
CA LEU A 45 2.20 0.72 -16.50
C LEU A 45 3.29 -0.15 -17.14
N SER A 46 4.26 0.45 -17.83
CA SER A 46 5.38 -0.27 -18.45
C SER A 46 6.28 -0.99 -17.44
N TYR A 47 6.36 -0.50 -16.20
CA TYR A 47 7.12 -1.13 -15.10
C TYR A 47 6.48 -2.43 -14.61
N PHE A 48 5.23 -2.70 -14.97
CA PHE A 48 4.48 -3.87 -14.53
C PHE A 48 4.38 -4.93 -15.64
N PRO A 49 4.27 -6.23 -15.26
CA PRO A 49 3.97 -7.28 -16.22
C PRO A 49 2.57 -7.09 -16.80
N VAL A 50 2.34 -7.60 -18.02
CA VAL A 50 1.09 -7.42 -18.77
C VAL A 50 -0.16 -7.84 -17.97
N SER A 51 -0.04 -8.84 -17.11
CA SER A 51 -1.13 -9.31 -16.23
C SER A 51 -1.60 -8.28 -15.20
N LEU A 52 -0.78 -7.26 -14.89
CA LEU A 52 -1.05 -6.24 -13.88
C LEU A 52 -1.34 -4.85 -14.48
N ARG A 53 -1.26 -4.69 -15.81
CA ARG A 53 -1.42 -3.39 -16.49
C ARG A 53 -2.87 -2.92 -16.65
N GLY A 54 -3.81 -3.52 -15.94
CA GLY A 54 -5.21 -3.11 -16.01
C GLY A 54 -5.41 -1.75 -15.34
N ASP A 55 -6.26 -0.91 -15.94
CA ASP A 55 -6.52 0.47 -15.49
C ASP A 55 -6.80 0.55 -13.98
N TYR A 56 -7.65 -0.34 -13.46
CA TYR A 56 -8.00 -0.36 -12.03
C TYR A 56 -7.33 -1.48 -11.23
N THR A 57 -6.54 -2.35 -11.89
CA THR A 57 -6.03 -3.57 -11.26
C THR A 57 -5.00 -3.24 -10.18
N LEU A 58 -4.07 -2.33 -10.47
CA LEU A 58 -3.06 -1.88 -9.51
C LEU A 58 -3.69 -1.16 -8.32
N THR A 59 -4.64 -0.26 -8.58
CA THR A 59 -5.40 0.46 -7.55
C THR A 59 -6.14 -0.50 -6.62
N LEU A 60 -6.82 -1.52 -7.17
CA LEU A 60 -7.50 -2.55 -6.36
C LEU A 60 -6.52 -3.39 -5.53
N ILE A 61 -5.36 -3.76 -6.09
CA ILE A 61 -4.33 -4.50 -5.37
C ILE A 61 -3.78 -3.67 -4.21
N ASN A 62 -3.47 -2.39 -4.45
CA ASN A 62 -2.97 -1.47 -3.43
C ASN A 62 -4.00 -1.26 -2.32
N CYS A 63 -5.27 -1.07 -2.67
CA CYS A 63 -6.36 -1.00 -1.71
C CYS A 63 -6.45 -2.28 -0.87
N GLY A 64 -6.37 -3.46 -1.50
CA GLY A 64 -6.38 -4.74 -0.79
C GLY A 64 -5.19 -4.89 0.16
N MET A 65 -3.98 -4.54 -0.28
CA MET A 65 -2.78 -4.58 0.55
C MET A 65 -2.88 -3.64 1.75
N LEU A 66 -3.32 -2.39 1.54
CA LEU A 66 -3.50 -1.41 2.61
C LEU A 66 -4.61 -1.81 3.59
N ALA A 67 -5.70 -2.40 3.11
CA ALA A 67 -6.76 -2.93 3.98
C ALA A 67 -6.21 -4.05 4.89
N VAL A 68 -5.41 -4.98 4.35
CA VAL A 68 -4.73 -6.01 5.14
C VAL A 68 -3.78 -5.39 6.16
N SER A 69 -2.96 -4.40 5.75
CA SER A 69 -2.07 -3.68 6.66
C SER A 69 -2.81 -3.02 7.81
N VAL A 70 -3.91 -2.30 7.53
CA VAL A 70 -4.75 -1.64 8.56
C VAL A 70 -5.30 -2.68 9.54
N LEU A 71 -5.88 -3.79 9.05
CA LEU A 71 -6.43 -4.83 9.90
C LEU A 71 -5.37 -5.48 10.81
N VAL A 72 -4.19 -5.76 10.26
CA VAL A 72 -3.07 -6.33 11.01
C VAL A 72 -2.57 -5.36 12.09
N PHE A 73 -2.32 -4.10 11.73
CA PHE A 73 -1.81 -3.12 12.67
C PHE A 73 -2.82 -2.75 13.75
N ALA A 74 -4.10 -2.60 13.39
CA ALA A 74 -5.17 -2.33 14.35
C ALA A 74 -5.29 -3.44 15.41
N ASN A 75 -5.15 -4.71 15.00
CA ASN A 75 -5.15 -5.84 15.93
C ASN A 75 -3.92 -5.86 16.85
N SER A 76 -2.77 -5.38 16.36
CA SER A 76 -1.52 -5.32 17.12
C SER A 76 -1.42 -4.17 18.11
N ILE A 77 -2.31 -3.17 18.07
CA ILE A 77 -2.40 -2.07 19.06
C ILE A 77 -2.58 -2.62 20.49
N ARG A 78 -3.18 -3.80 20.64
CA ARG A 78 -3.42 -4.43 21.95
C ARG A 78 -2.15 -5.03 22.58
N ILE A 79 -1.03 -5.05 21.86
CA ILE A 79 0.25 -5.60 22.34
C ILE A 79 1.11 -4.43 22.87
N GLY A 80 1.29 -4.36 24.18
CA GLY A 80 1.84 -3.18 24.88
C GLY A 80 3.12 -2.58 24.30
N PHE A 81 4.10 -3.41 23.90
CA PHE A 81 5.38 -2.93 23.36
C PHE A 81 5.27 -2.31 21.97
N LEU A 82 4.34 -2.77 21.12
CA LEU A 82 4.16 -2.31 19.74
C LEU A 82 3.01 -1.32 19.59
N LYS A 83 2.36 -0.93 20.70
CA LYS A 83 1.11 -0.16 20.67
C LYS A 83 1.25 1.16 19.93
N THR A 84 2.24 1.98 20.29
CA THR A 84 2.46 3.30 19.69
C THR A 84 2.80 3.19 18.20
N ILE A 85 3.73 2.30 17.85
CA ILE A 85 4.15 2.09 16.47
C ILE A 85 2.97 1.59 15.62
N SER A 86 2.23 0.60 16.13
CA SER A 86 1.08 0.04 15.41
C SER A 86 -0.04 1.06 15.23
N PHE A 87 -0.25 1.96 16.19
CA PHE A 87 -1.22 3.05 16.07
C PHE A 87 -0.84 4.02 14.95
N VAL A 88 0.42 4.47 14.92
CA VAL A 88 0.95 5.33 13.86
C VAL A 88 0.82 4.66 12.49
N LEU A 89 1.23 3.39 12.37
CA LEU A 89 1.13 2.63 11.12
C LEU A 89 -0.32 2.40 10.68
N THR A 90 -1.26 2.24 11.62
CA THR A 90 -2.69 2.12 11.32
C THR A 90 -3.23 3.41 10.71
N ILE A 91 -2.91 4.57 11.32
CA ILE A 91 -3.34 5.87 10.79
C ILE A 91 -2.72 6.12 9.42
N LEU A 92 -1.42 5.89 9.27
CA LEU A 92 -0.71 6.08 8.00
C LEU A 92 -1.31 5.21 6.90
N SER A 93 -1.51 3.92 7.16
CA SER A 93 -2.11 2.98 6.21
C SER A 93 -3.56 3.37 5.89
N GLY A 94 -4.32 3.87 6.87
CA GLY A 94 -5.69 4.34 6.67
C GLY A 94 -5.78 5.59 5.80
N ILE A 95 -4.88 6.56 5.99
CA ILE A 95 -4.79 7.76 5.13
C ILE A 95 -4.43 7.37 3.70
N LEU A 96 -3.45 6.49 3.53
CA LEU A 96 -3.06 5.98 2.21
C LEU A 96 -4.18 5.18 1.54
N PHE A 97 -4.92 4.39 2.31
CA PHE A 97 -6.06 3.63 1.81
C PHE A 97 -7.17 4.56 1.32
N TYR A 98 -7.50 5.58 2.12
CA TYR A 98 -8.44 6.61 1.72
C TYR A 98 -7.96 7.32 0.45
N TRP A 99 -6.69 7.71 0.40
CA TRP A 99 -6.10 8.31 -0.79
C TRP A 99 -6.28 7.43 -2.02
N GLN A 100 -5.94 6.14 -1.96
CA GLN A 100 -6.05 5.22 -3.09
C GLN A 100 -7.49 5.03 -3.59
N LEU A 101 -8.50 5.08 -2.70
CA LEU A 101 -9.90 5.02 -3.10
C LEU A 101 -10.36 6.23 -3.94
N PHE A 102 -9.84 7.43 -3.64
CA PHE A 102 -10.22 8.66 -4.33
C PHE A 102 -9.25 9.06 -5.44
N SER A 103 -8.02 8.57 -5.37
CA SER A 103 -6.99 8.78 -6.37
C SER A 103 -7.34 8.14 -7.70
N LEU A 104 -8.19 7.09 -7.66
CA LEU A 104 -8.74 6.31 -8.78
C LEU A 104 -8.03 6.62 -10.11
N MET A 105 -6.74 6.26 -10.12
CA MET A 105 -5.90 6.21 -11.31
C MET A 105 -6.31 5.01 -12.14
#